data_AF-L8JME3-F1
#
_entry.id   AF-L8JME3-F1
#
_cell.length_a   1.000
_cell.length_b   1.000
_cell.length_c   1.000
_cell.angle_alpha   90.00
_cell.angle_beta   90.00
_cell.angle_gamma   90.00
#
_symmetry.space_group_name_H-M   'P 1'
#
loop_
_entity.id
_entity.type
_entity.pdbx_description
1 polymer ?
#
loop_
_entity_poly.entity_id
_entity_poly.type
_entity_poly.pdbx_seq_one_letter_code
_entity_poly.pdbx_strand_id
1 'polypeptide(L)'
;MIDYYNILQVDREASQEVIKAAYKRLAVEYHPDKSDHPEATQKFQEICQAYHVLGHEGKRLMYDLSLIETFQLKKNYLNGESDEEKRRIISSFGKRSYQELIADYVKYARYISRIAFIFCLFLFLDYYMPHQKSIEKIIFIEREDGIYGSSSGRELIVTLYTDQNTVLRLPDDDYDFFNAGDEVVVSRTRITDSTIAVARAFRPGTSVNVRGSIYGPKIIMVFALAFCALMGGFIYPTAHGTFSFGVASTFLMITVLILL
;
A
#
# COMPACT_ATOMS: atom_id res chain seq x y z
N MET A 1 14.05 -5.27 22.95
CA MET A 1 13.04 -6.19 22.37
C MET A 1 11.82 -6.16 23.27
N ILE A 2 10.63 -6.01 22.71
CA ILE A 2 9.38 -5.93 23.46
C ILE A 2 9.05 -7.33 24.01
N ASP A 3 8.68 -7.43 25.30
CA ASP A 3 8.30 -8.70 25.94
C ASP A 3 6.80 -8.94 25.82
N TYR A 4 6.39 -9.72 24.82
CA TYR A 4 4.99 -9.99 24.52
C TYR A 4 4.30 -10.86 25.58
N TYR A 5 5.07 -11.70 26.30
CA TYR A 5 4.52 -12.52 27.38
C TYR A 5 4.12 -11.64 28.57
N ASN A 6 4.95 -10.64 28.90
CA ASN A 6 4.63 -9.66 29.94
C ASN A 6 3.44 -8.77 29.56
N ILE A 7 3.31 -8.37 28.29
CA ILE A 7 2.17 -7.56 27.82
C ILE A 7 0.86 -8.33 27.96
N LEU A 8 0.85 -9.62 27.62
CA LEU A 8 -0.33 -10.48 27.81
C LEU A 8 -0.48 -10.97 29.26
N GLN A 9 0.45 -10.64 30.15
CA GLN A 9 0.48 -11.08 31.55
C GLN A 9 0.40 -12.62 31.67
N VAL A 10 1.11 -13.32 30.80
CA VAL A 10 1.17 -14.78 30.76
C VAL A 10 2.60 -15.25 30.90
N ASP A 11 2.77 -16.47 31.41
CA ASP A 11 4.07 -17.12 31.46
C ASP A 11 4.60 -17.44 30.04
N ARG A 12 5.92 -17.52 29.90
CA ARG A 12 6.59 -17.98 28.67
C ARG A 12 6.23 -19.42 28.33
N GLU A 13 5.91 -20.23 29.35
CA GLU A 13 5.44 -21.61 29.20
C GLU A 13 3.92 -21.71 28.96
N ALA A 14 3.19 -20.58 28.88
CA ALA A 14 1.75 -20.60 28.70
C ALA A 14 1.32 -21.30 27.41
N SER A 15 0.25 -22.10 27.49
CA SER A 15 -0.36 -22.74 26.33
C SER A 15 -1.07 -21.72 25.43
N GLN A 16 -1.34 -22.09 24.18
CA GLN A 16 -2.07 -21.23 23.24
C GLN A 16 -3.47 -20.85 23.75
N GLU A 17 -4.10 -21.74 24.50
CA GLU A 17 -5.40 -21.49 25.12
C GLU A 17 -5.32 -20.41 26.20
N VAL A 18 -4.27 -20.44 27.02
CA VAL A 18 -4.01 -19.43 28.06
C VAL A 18 -3.70 -18.07 27.44
N ILE A 19 -2.88 -18.03 26.39
CA ILE A 19 -2.56 -16.81 25.63
C ILE A 19 -3.84 -16.19 25.05
N LYS A 20 -4.71 -17.01 24.44
CA LYS A 20 -5.99 -16.57 23.88
C LYS A 20 -6.97 -16.09 24.94
N ALA A 21 -7.02 -16.75 26.10
CA ALA A 21 -7.85 -16.34 27.22
C ALA A 21 -7.37 -14.99 27.81
N ALA A 22 -6.06 -14.83 27.99
CA ALA A 22 -5.45 -13.60 28.49
C ALA A 22 -5.69 -12.42 27.53
N TYR A 23 -5.53 -12.63 26.22
CA TYR A 23 -5.87 -11.63 25.21
C TYR A 23 -7.32 -11.18 25.32
N LYS A 24 -8.28 -12.11 25.41
CA LYS A 24 -9.70 -11.75 25.53
C LYS A 24 -10.01 -10.94 26.78
N ARG A 25 -9.40 -11.30 27.92
CA ARG A 25 -9.56 -10.56 29.19
C ARG A 25 -9.05 -9.13 29.04
N LEU A 26 -7.81 -8.98 28.58
CA LEU A 26 -7.15 -7.68 28.44
C LEU A 26 -7.78 -6.81 27.35
N ALA A 27 -8.26 -7.41 26.25
CA ALA A 27 -8.94 -6.69 25.17
C ALA A 27 -10.27 -6.07 25.62
N VAL A 28 -10.98 -6.70 26.57
CA VAL A 28 -12.20 -6.13 27.15
C VAL A 28 -11.86 -5.02 28.14
N GLU A 29 -10.81 -5.21 28.95
CA GLU A 29 -10.35 -4.27 29.98
C GLU A 29 -9.82 -2.95 29.39
N TYR A 30 -9.09 -3.03 28.27
CA TYR A 30 -8.49 -1.88 27.60
C TYR A 30 -9.20 -1.48 26.30
N HIS A 31 -10.43 -1.93 26.06
CA HIS A 31 -11.16 -1.57 24.84
C HIS A 31 -11.35 -0.04 24.77
N PRO A 32 -11.00 0.63 23.65
CA PRO A 32 -11.04 2.09 23.55
C PRO A 32 -12.44 2.67 23.77
N ASP A 33 -13.50 1.92 23.43
CA ASP A 33 -14.89 2.36 23.63
C ASP A 33 -15.47 2.03 25.03
N LYS A 34 -14.81 1.19 25.84
CA LYS A 34 -15.36 0.73 27.13
C LYS A 34 -14.49 1.11 28.34
N SER A 35 -13.25 1.53 28.12
CA SER A 35 -12.28 1.80 29.17
C SER A 35 -12.05 3.30 29.30
N ASP A 36 -12.18 3.84 30.51
CA ASP A 36 -11.90 5.25 30.81
C ASP A 36 -10.41 5.52 31.06
N HIS A 37 -9.53 4.53 30.85
CA HIS A 37 -8.10 4.70 31.06
C HIS A 37 -7.48 5.63 30.01
N PRO A 38 -6.67 6.64 30.41
CA PRO A 38 -6.03 7.57 29.48
C PRO A 38 -5.05 6.88 28.51
N GLU A 39 -4.56 5.69 28.87
CA GLU A 39 -3.66 4.88 28.05
C GLU A 39 -4.36 3.68 27.39
N ALA A 40 -5.69 3.58 27.44
CA ALA A 40 -6.44 2.43 26.94
C ALA A 40 -6.10 2.11 25.48
N THR A 41 -6.08 3.12 24.60
CA THR A 41 -5.75 2.97 23.17
C THR A 41 -4.33 2.43 22.97
N GLN A 42 -3.36 2.90 23.74
CA GLN A 42 -1.97 2.47 23.60
C GLN A 42 -1.78 1.03 24.09
N LYS A 43 -2.31 0.70 25.28
CA LYS A 43 -2.25 -0.65 25.83
C LYS A 43 -2.99 -1.65 24.96
N PHE A 44 -4.14 -1.28 24.41
CA PHE A 44 -4.90 -2.12 23.49
C PHE A 44 -4.12 -2.46 22.22
N GLN A 45 -3.37 -1.48 21.66
CA GLN A 45 -2.49 -1.72 20.52
C GLN A 45 -1.36 -2.69 20.87
N GLU A 46 -0.73 -2.53 22.03
CA GLU A 46 0.33 -3.43 22.53
C GLU A 46 -0.20 -4.86 22.75
N ILE A 47 -1.37 -5.01 23.36
CA ILE A 47 -2.06 -6.30 23.57
C ILE A 47 -2.37 -6.98 22.23
N CYS A 48 -2.87 -6.24 21.25
CA CYS A 48 -3.14 -6.75 19.91
C CYS A 48 -1.86 -7.23 19.20
N GLN A 49 -0.76 -6.46 19.31
CA GLN A 49 0.53 -6.84 18.74
C GLN A 49 1.10 -8.10 19.40
N ALA A 50 1.02 -8.19 20.73
CA ALA A 50 1.47 -9.35 21.48
C ALA A 50 0.71 -10.63 21.09
N TYR A 51 -0.62 -10.55 20.96
CA TYR A 51 -1.42 -11.68 20.50
C TYR A 51 -1.16 -12.04 19.03
N HIS A 52 -0.90 -11.07 18.15
CA HIS A 52 -0.57 -11.33 16.76
C HIS A 52 0.73 -12.15 16.59
N VAL A 53 1.67 -12.03 17.54
CA VAL A 53 2.92 -12.79 17.54
C VAL A 53 2.78 -14.10 18.32
N LEU A 54 2.26 -14.05 19.55
CA LEU A 54 2.20 -15.22 20.43
C LEU A 54 1.04 -16.18 20.15
N GLY A 55 -0.06 -15.68 19.58
CA GLY A 55 -1.28 -16.45 19.30
C GLY A 55 -1.17 -17.36 18.07
N HIS A 56 -0.08 -17.29 17.30
CA HIS A 56 0.22 -18.20 16.21
C HIS A 56 1.51 -18.96 16.51
N GLU A 57 1.45 -20.29 16.56
CA GLU A 57 2.59 -21.14 16.92
C GLU A 57 3.84 -20.88 16.08
N GLY A 58 3.69 -20.73 14.76
CA GLY A 58 4.83 -20.43 13.88
C GLY A 58 5.48 -19.07 14.16
N LYS A 59 4.69 -18.04 14.50
CA LYS A 59 5.21 -16.70 14.83
C LYS A 59 5.80 -16.66 16.23
N ARG A 60 5.19 -17.39 17.18
CA ARG A 60 5.71 -17.59 18.54
C ARG A 60 7.06 -18.28 18.50
N LEU A 61 7.21 -19.34 17.71
CA LEU A 61 8.48 -20.05 17.57
C LEU A 61 9.59 -19.13 17.04
N MET A 62 9.31 -18.33 16.00
CA MET A 62 10.29 -17.38 15.47
C MET A 62 10.64 -16.29 16.49
N TYR A 63 9.66 -15.82 17.26
CA TYR A 63 9.89 -14.88 18.35
C TYR A 63 10.75 -15.49 19.46
N ASP A 64 10.46 -16.71 19.90
CA ASP A 64 11.23 -17.42 20.92
C ASP A 64 12.66 -17.74 20.44
N LEU A 65 12.85 -18.11 19.16
CA LEU A 65 14.16 -18.29 18.55
C LEU A 65 14.97 -16.99 18.53
N SER A 66 14.33 -15.87 18.15
CA SER A 66 14.99 -14.56 18.17
C SER A 66 15.31 -14.09 19.60
N LEU A 67 14.52 -14.49 20.60
CA LEU A 67 14.86 -14.28 22.00
C LEU A 67 16.10 -15.08 22.38
N ILE A 68 16.20 -16.36 21.99
CA ILE A 68 17.39 -17.19 22.26
C ILE A 68 18.64 -16.61 21.60
N GLU A 69 18.56 -16.19 20.35
CA GLU A 69 19.67 -15.57 19.62
C GLU A 69 20.10 -14.26 20.29
N THR A 70 19.14 -13.39 20.65
CA THR A 70 19.44 -12.16 21.39
C THR A 70 20.02 -12.44 22.78
N PHE A 71 19.59 -13.50 23.47
CA PHE A 71 20.20 -13.93 24.73
C PHE A 71 21.63 -14.43 24.55
N GLN A 72 21.92 -15.17 23.48
CA GLN A 72 23.28 -15.64 23.16
C GLN A 72 24.20 -14.49 22.77
N LEU A 73 23.73 -13.58 21.90
CA LEU A 73 24.46 -12.35 21.54
C LEU A 73 24.73 -11.48 22.77
N LYS A 74 23.73 -11.31 23.63
CA LYS A 74 23.85 -10.56 24.88
C LYS A 74 24.83 -11.24 25.85
N LYS A 75 24.80 -12.57 25.98
CA LYS A 75 25.75 -13.34 26.79
C LYS A 75 27.20 -13.15 26.29
N ASN A 76 27.39 -13.17 24.97
CA ASN A 76 28.71 -12.96 24.36
C ASN A 76 29.19 -11.50 24.51
N TYR A 77 28.30 -10.52 24.42
CA TYR A 77 28.62 -9.10 24.57
C TYR A 77 28.91 -8.70 26.03
N LEU A 78 28.31 -9.39 27.00
CA LEU A 78 28.52 -9.15 28.43
C LEU A 78 29.71 -9.95 29.00
N ASN A 79 30.29 -10.89 28.25
CA ASN A 79 31.48 -11.61 28.66
C ASN A 79 32.72 -10.70 28.51
N GLY A 80 33.09 -10.02 29.60
CA GLY A 80 34.26 -9.13 29.68
C GLY A 80 34.03 -7.86 30.49
N GLU A 81 32.77 -7.50 30.76
CA GLU A 81 32.40 -6.25 31.42
C GLU A 81 32.13 -6.40 32.93
N SER A 82 32.23 -5.31 33.69
CA SER A 82 31.90 -5.29 35.13
C SER A 82 30.39 -5.37 35.36
N ASP A 83 29.95 -5.95 36.48
CA ASP A 83 28.52 -6.19 36.75
C ASP A 83 27.68 -4.90 36.84
N GLU A 84 28.29 -3.77 37.16
CA GLU A 84 27.64 -2.44 37.11
C GLU A 84 27.42 -1.96 35.67
N GLU A 85 28.40 -2.17 34.79
CA GLU A 85 28.30 -1.80 33.37
C GLU A 85 27.27 -2.67 32.66
N LYS A 86 27.23 -3.97 32.97
CA LYS A 86 26.18 -4.88 32.51
C LYS A 86 24.79 -4.37 32.91
N ARG A 87 24.59 -3.91 34.14
CA ARG A 87 23.29 -3.38 34.60
C ARG A 87 22.90 -2.10 33.85
N ARG A 88 23.84 -1.18 33.62
CA ARG A 88 23.59 0.05 32.83
C ARG A 88 23.21 -0.25 31.40
N ILE A 89 24.00 -1.08 30.73
CA ILE A 89 23.79 -1.57 29.36
C ILE A 89 22.42 -2.26 29.27
N ILE A 90 22.12 -3.22 30.13
CA ILE A 90 20.83 -3.93 30.13
C ILE A 90 19.64 -2.97 30.31
N SER A 91 19.79 -1.94 31.14
CA SER A 91 18.76 -0.93 31.37
C SER A 91 18.54 0.04 30.19
N SER A 92 19.47 0.13 29.24
CA SER A 92 19.38 1.02 28.08
C SER A 92 18.81 0.34 26.83
N PHE A 93 18.98 -0.98 26.67
CA PHE A 93 18.55 -1.74 25.48
C PHE A 93 17.03 -1.93 25.31
N GLY A 94 16.23 -1.56 26.31
CA GLY A 94 14.76 -1.74 26.30
C GLY A 94 13.93 -0.48 26.06
N LYS A 95 14.56 0.70 25.90
CA LYS A 95 13.85 1.97 26.11
C LYS A 95 13.29 2.67 24.87
N ARG A 96 13.73 2.33 23.65
CA ARG A 96 13.19 3.00 22.46
C ARG A 96 11.84 2.40 22.07
N SER A 97 10.77 3.12 22.41
CA SER A 97 9.42 2.80 21.94
C SER A 97 9.36 2.91 20.42
N TYR A 98 8.51 2.09 19.77
CA TYR A 98 8.24 2.19 18.33
C TYR A 98 7.86 3.62 17.91
N GLN A 99 7.19 4.35 18.80
CA GLN A 99 6.84 5.77 18.61
C GLN A 99 8.07 6.68 18.48
N GLU A 100 9.15 6.39 19.22
CA GLU A 100 10.40 7.16 19.16
C GLU A 100 11.17 6.87 17.87
N LEU A 101 11.15 5.62 17.39
CA LEU A 101 11.74 5.27 16.08
C LEU A 101 11.02 5.98 14.94
N ILE A 102 9.68 6.04 14.95
CA ILE A 102 8.91 6.75 13.91
C ILE A 102 9.29 8.24 13.86
N ALA A 103 9.53 8.87 15.02
CA ALA A 103 9.84 10.29 15.10
C ALA A 103 11.01 10.70 14.20
N ASP A 104 12.06 9.88 14.15
CA ASP A 104 13.25 10.10 13.31
C ASP A 104 12.91 10.04 11.81
N TYR A 105 11.97 9.18 11.42
CA TYR A 105 11.60 8.96 10.01
C TYR A 105 10.50 9.89 9.48
N VAL A 106 9.78 10.58 10.36
CA VAL A 106 8.68 11.49 9.97
C VAL A 106 9.14 12.58 9.01
N LYS A 107 10.37 13.08 9.16
CA LYS A 107 10.93 14.09 8.24
C LYS A 107 11.01 13.56 6.81
N TYR A 108 11.48 12.33 6.63
CA TYR A 108 11.57 11.67 5.33
C TYR A 108 10.18 11.38 4.76
N ALA A 109 9.25 10.91 5.59
CA ALA A 109 7.86 10.67 5.19
C ALA A 109 7.19 11.95 4.64
N ARG A 110 7.40 13.12 5.27
CA ARG A 110 6.92 14.41 4.72
C ARG A 110 7.57 14.77 3.40
N TYR A 111 8.89 14.58 3.27
CA TYR A 111 9.61 14.91 2.05
C TYR A 111 9.11 14.08 0.86
N ILE A 112 8.97 12.77 1.07
CA ILE A 112 8.41 11.85 0.09
C ILE A 112 6.98 12.25 -0.28
N SER A 113 6.14 12.56 0.71
CA SER A 113 4.76 12.98 0.46
C SER A 113 4.69 14.26 -0.38
N ARG A 114 5.60 15.22 -0.15
CA ARG A 114 5.69 16.45 -0.97
C ARG A 114 6.15 16.18 -2.40
N ILE A 115 7.12 15.28 -2.59
CA ILE A 115 7.52 14.86 -3.95
C ILE A 115 6.35 14.18 -4.66
N ALA A 116 5.67 13.26 -3.99
CA ALA A 116 4.50 12.57 -4.54
C ALA A 116 3.39 13.57 -4.91
N PHE A 117 3.20 14.63 -4.12
CA PHE A 117 2.25 15.69 -4.43
C PHE A 117 2.62 16.46 -5.70
N ILE A 118 3.89 16.83 -5.87
CA ILE A 118 4.39 17.49 -7.10
C ILE A 118 4.21 16.57 -8.31
N PHE A 119 4.50 15.27 -8.15
CA PHE A 119 4.29 14.28 -9.20
C PHE A 119 2.81 14.16 -9.59
N CYS A 120 1.88 14.19 -8.61
CA CYS A 120 0.45 14.24 -8.91
C CYS A 120 0.06 15.51 -9.69
N LEU A 121 0.58 16.68 -9.32
CA LEU A 121 0.32 17.92 -10.07
C LEU A 121 0.80 17.81 -11.52
N PHE A 122 1.94 17.16 -11.74
CA PHE A 122 2.45 16.90 -13.08
C PHE A 122 1.53 15.97 -13.89
N LEU A 123 1.02 14.89 -13.29
CA LEU A 123 0.05 14.00 -13.96
C LEU A 123 -1.28 14.70 -14.26
N PHE A 124 -1.76 15.54 -13.35
CA PHE A 124 -2.94 16.35 -13.62
C PHE A 124 -2.71 17.30 -14.79
N LEU A 125 -1.54 17.95 -14.85
CA LEU A 125 -1.20 18.83 -15.97
C LEU A 125 -1.15 18.06 -17.30
N ASP A 126 -0.53 16.87 -17.30
CA ASP A 126 -0.50 15.99 -18.48
C ASP A 126 -1.91 15.57 -18.93
N TYR A 127 -2.80 15.28 -17.98
CA TYR A 127 -4.20 14.96 -18.27
C TYR A 127 -4.97 16.12 -18.93
N TYR A 128 -4.79 17.35 -18.42
CA TYR A 128 -5.48 18.55 -18.93
C TYR A 128 -4.87 19.11 -20.21
N MET A 129 -3.64 18.72 -20.56
CA MET A 129 -3.02 19.13 -21.82
C MET A 129 -3.77 18.55 -23.04
N PRO A 130 -3.81 19.27 -24.17
CA PRO A 130 -4.52 18.81 -25.36
C PRO A 130 -3.88 17.51 -25.88
N HIS A 131 -4.70 16.47 -25.97
CA HIS A 131 -4.29 15.14 -26.38
C HIS A 131 -3.79 15.12 -27.83
N GLN A 132 -2.74 14.33 -28.08
CA GLN A 132 -2.31 14.04 -29.44
C GLN A 132 -3.27 13.02 -30.05
N LYS A 133 -3.72 13.31 -31.27
CA LYS A 133 -4.63 12.43 -32.02
C LYS A 133 -3.88 11.84 -33.20
N SER A 134 -3.77 10.52 -33.24
CA SER A 134 -3.28 9.76 -34.39
C SER A 134 -4.45 9.04 -35.05
N ILE A 135 -4.48 9.02 -36.39
CA ILE A 135 -5.37 8.14 -37.14
C ILE A 135 -4.60 6.85 -37.39
N GLU A 136 -5.15 5.74 -36.92
CA GLU A 136 -4.55 4.41 -36.98
C GLU A 136 -5.55 3.41 -37.56
N LYS A 137 -5.04 2.38 -38.23
CA LYS A 137 -5.88 1.34 -38.83
C LYS A 137 -5.84 0.08 -37.98
N ILE A 138 -7.01 -0.49 -37.69
CA ILE A 138 -7.09 -1.77 -36.97
C ILE A 138 -6.64 -2.88 -37.91
N ILE A 139 -5.56 -3.59 -37.58
CA ILE A 139 -5.07 -4.75 -38.33
C ILE A 139 -5.78 -6.02 -37.86
N PHE A 140 -5.77 -6.23 -36.55
CA PHE A 140 -6.20 -7.49 -35.95
C PHE A 140 -6.91 -7.25 -34.63
N ILE A 141 -7.80 -8.17 -34.28
CA ILE A 141 -8.61 -8.13 -33.08
C ILE A 141 -8.48 -9.48 -32.40
N GLU A 142 -8.04 -9.45 -31.15
CA GLU A 142 -7.91 -10.62 -30.29
C GLU A 142 -8.91 -10.56 -29.15
N ARG A 143 -9.56 -11.69 -28.87
CA ARG A 143 -10.47 -11.82 -27.73
C ARG A 143 -9.77 -12.60 -26.64
N GLU A 144 -9.59 -11.97 -25.49
CA GLU A 144 -9.08 -12.61 -24.28
C GLU A 144 -10.21 -12.75 -23.25
N ASP A 145 -10.35 -13.95 -22.68
CA ASP A 145 -11.18 -14.16 -21.50
C ASP A 145 -10.48 -13.53 -20.29
N GLY A 146 -10.96 -12.36 -19.83
CA GLY A 146 -10.39 -11.66 -18.69
C GLY A 146 -10.66 -12.38 -17.38
N ILE A 147 -9.60 -12.73 -16.63
CA ILE A 147 -9.71 -13.29 -15.26
C ILE A 147 -9.33 -12.23 -14.23
N TYR A 148 -10.18 -11.21 -14.01
CA TYR A 148 -10.02 -10.31 -12.86
C TYR A 148 -11.38 -9.75 -12.37
N GLY A 149 -11.84 -10.23 -11.20
CA GLY A 149 -12.70 -9.45 -10.29
C GLY A 149 -14.13 -9.96 -9.99
N SER A 150 -14.35 -10.34 -8.72
CA SER A 150 -15.60 -10.28 -7.95
C SER A 150 -16.88 -10.99 -8.46
N SER A 151 -17.16 -12.15 -7.86
CA SER A 151 -18.48 -12.75 -7.56
C SER A 151 -19.60 -12.93 -8.61
N SER A 152 -19.61 -12.37 -9.83
CA SER A 152 -20.75 -12.65 -10.73
C SER A 152 -20.61 -12.42 -12.24
N GLY A 153 -19.48 -12.00 -12.79
CA GLY A 153 -19.39 -11.73 -14.24
C GLY A 153 -18.03 -12.05 -14.82
N ARG A 154 -17.99 -12.89 -15.86
CA ARG A 154 -16.82 -12.97 -16.76
C ARG A 154 -16.91 -11.77 -17.69
N GLU A 155 -16.05 -10.78 -17.50
CA GLU A 155 -15.88 -9.71 -18.47
C GLU A 155 -14.88 -10.17 -19.54
N LEU A 156 -15.36 -10.32 -20.78
CA LEU A 156 -14.48 -10.49 -21.92
C LEU A 156 -13.72 -9.19 -22.18
N ILE A 157 -12.46 -9.31 -22.59
CA ILE A 157 -11.62 -8.17 -22.96
C ILE A 157 -11.29 -8.33 -24.43
N VAL A 158 -11.47 -7.25 -25.20
CA VAL A 158 -11.09 -7.24 -26.60
C VAL A 158 -9.87 -6.35 -26.79
N THR A 159 -8.83 -6.93 -27.39
CA THR A 159 -7.56 -6.26 -27.67
C THR A 159 -7.49 -5.97 -29.17
N LEU A 160 -7.46 -4.69 -29.53
CA LEU A 160 -7.24 -4.24 -30.90
C LEU A 160 -5.74 -3.98 -31.12
N TYR A 161 -5.22 -4.48 -32.23
CA TYR A 161 -3.87 -4.21 -32.69
C TYR A 161 -3.93 -3.29 -33.91
N THR A 162 -3.22 -2.17 -33.84
CA THR A 162 -3.17 -1.20 -34.93
C THR A 162 -1.91 -1.34 -35.78
N ASP A 163 -1.91 -0.69 -36.93
CA ASP A 163 -0.77 -0.57 -37.85
C ASP A 163 0.44 0.16 -37.28
N GLN A 164 0.25 0.94 -36.23
CA GLN A 164 1.32 1.58 -35.48
C GLN A 164 1.81 0.73 -34.29
N ASN A 165 1.47 -0.56 -34.26
CA ASN A 165 1.79 -1.48 -33.17
C ASN A 165 1.20 -1.04 -31.80
N THR A 166 0.10 -0.28 -31.83
CA THR A 166 -0.63 0.13 -30.63
C THR A 166 -1.53 -1.00 -30.18
N VAL A 167 -1.49 -1.32 -28.89
CA VAL A 167 -2.35 -2.33 -28.27
C VAL A 167 -3.45 -1.63 -27.47
N LEU A 168 -4.69 -1.74 -27.93
CA LEU A 168 -5.85 -1.07 -27.35
C LEU A 168 -6.74 -2.10 -26.67
N ARG A 169 -6.84 -2.05 -25.34
CA ARG A 169 -7.67 -2.95 -24.55
C ARG A 169 -9.02 -2.29 -24.22
N LEU A 170 -10.10 -2.86 -24.75
CA LEU A 170 -11.47 -2.38 -24.61
C LEU A 170 -12.33 -3.40 -23.84
N PRO A 171 -13.33 -2.94 -23.07
CA PRO A 171 -14.35 -3.81 -22.49
C PRO A 171 -15.30 -4.38 -23.58
N ASP A 172 -15.83 -5.59 -23.38
CA ASP A 172 -16.65 -6.33 -24.36
C ASP A 172 -17.89 -5.57 -24.85
N ASP A 173 -18.55 -4.83 -23.95
CA ASP A 173 -19.79 -4.10 -24.24
C ASP A 173 -19.65 -3.04 -25.36
N ASP A 174 -18.42 -2.56 -25.59
CA ASP A 174 -18.10 -1.51 -26.57
C ASP A 174 -17.41 -2.06 -27.84
N TYR A 175 -17.34 -3.39 -28.00
CA TYR A 175 -16.62 -4.03 -29.11
C TYR A 175 -17.36 -3.98 -30.45
N ASP A 176 -18.69 -4.13 -30.46
CA ASP A 176 -19.50 -4.22 -31.69
C ASP A 176 -19.36 -2.97 -32.61
N PHE A 177 -18.74 -1.91 -32.10
CA PHE A 177 -18.45 -0.69 -32.83
C PHE A 177 -17.21 -0.76 -33.72
N PHE A 178 -16.30 -1.73 -33.56
CA PHE A 178 -15.02 -1.77 -34.28
C PHE A 178 -14.83 -3.05 -35.11
N ASN A 179 -14.39 -2.90 -36.36
CA ASN A 179 -14.05 -3.99 -37.26
C ASN A 179 -12.59 -3.91 -37.71
N ALA A 180 -11.99 -5.06 -38.04
CA ALA A 180 -10.69 -5.09 -38.68
C ALA A 180 -10.74 -4.31 -40.01
N GLY A 181 -9.78 -3.41 -40.21
CA GLY A 181 -9.72 -2.50 -41.34
C GLY A 181 -10.33 -1.11 -41.11
N ASP A 182 -11.00 -0.87 -39.98
CA ASP A 182 -11.51 0.46 -39.63
C ASP A 182 -10.37 1.44 -39.30
N GLU A 183 -10.57 2.70 -39.69
CA GLU A 183 -9.75 3.82 -39.26
C GLU A 183 -10.28 4.38 -37.92
N VAL A 184 -9.40 4.41 -36.92
CA VAL A 184 -9.67 4.91 -35.59
C VAL A 184 -8.76 6.06 -35.23
N VAL A 185 -9.30 7.04 -34.51
CA VAL A 185 -8.58 8.13 -33.90
C VAL A 185 -8.20 7.70 -32.49
N VAL A 186 -6.91 7.47 -32.27
CA VAL A 186 -6.32 7.17 -30.97
C VAL A 186 -5.90 8.48 -30.33
N SER A 187 -6.37 8.73 -29.11
CA SER A 187 -6.01 9.91 -28.31
C SER A 187 -5.00 9.54 -27.23
N ARG A 188 -3.81 10.15 -27.27
CA ARG A 188 -2.73 9.94 -26.29
C ARG A 188 -2.41 11.23 -25.52
N THR A 189 -1.97 11.07 -24.27
CA THR A 189 -1.37 12.17 -23.51
C THR A 189 -0.04 12.59 -24.12
N ARG A 190 0.37 13.85 -23.91
CA ARG A 190 1.57 14.41 -24.54
C ARG A 190 2.85 14.01 -23.85
N ILE A 191 2.81 13.89 -22.53
CA ILE A 191 4.03 13.71 -21.74
C ILE A 191 4.24 12.24 -21.40
N THR A 192 3.17 11.55 -21.02
CA THR A 192 3.25 10.13 -20.63
C THR A 192 2.99 9.17 -21.79
N ASP A 193 2.62 9.67 -22.98
CA ASP A 193 2.23 8.89 -24.17
C ASP A 193 1.19 7.77 -23.87
N SER A 194 0.42 7.98 -22.80
CA SER A 194 -0.59 7.05 -22.34
C SER A 194 -1.81 7.17 -23.24
N THR A 195 -2.27 6.05 -23.77
CA THR A 195 -3.48 6.02 -24.59
C THR A 195 -4.72 6.17 -23.71
N ILE A 196 -5.59 7.13 -24.02
CA ILE A 196 -6.75 7.50 -23.19
C ILE A 196 -8.04 6.98 -23.80
N ALA A 197 -8.24 7.25 -25.09
CA ALA A 197 -9.51 6.98 -25.77
C ALA A 197 -9.29 6.65 -27.25
N VAL A 198 -10.22 5.88 -27.79
CA VAL A 198 -10.27 5.48 -29.20
C VAL A 198 -11.65 5.82 -29.73
N ALA A 199 -11.71 6.50 -30.87
CA ALA A 199 -12.96 6.83 -31.55
C ALA A 199 -12.86 6.44 -33.02
N ARG A 200 -13.96 6.09 -33.69
CA ARG A 200 -13.91 5.86 -35.14
C ARG A 200 -13.70 7.19 -35.87
N ALA A 201 -12.80 7.22 -36.86
CA ALA A 201 -12.49 8.46 -37.59
C ALA A 201 -13.71 9.08 -38.28
N PHE A 202 -14.65 8.24 -38.75
CA PHE A 202 -15.82 8.68 -39.51
C PHE A 202 -17.10 8.89 -38.67
N ARG A 203 -17.08 8.59 -37.35
CA ARG A 203 -18.19 8.85 -36.42
C ARG A 203 -17.68 9.46 -35.11
N PRO A 204 -17.48 10.79 -35.05
CA PRO A 204 -16.83 11.47 -33.93
C PRO A 204 -17.63 11.55 -32.61
N GLY A 205 -18.72 10.77 -32.46
CA GLY A 205 -19.60 10.81 -31.28
C GLY A 205 -19.47 9.63 -30.31
N THR A 206 -18.74 8.57 -30.67
CA THR A 206 -18.58 7.36 -29.85
C THR A 206 -17.09 7.15 -29.58
N SER A 207 -16.56 7.85 -28.57
CA SER A 207 -15.22 7.60 -28.04
C SER A 207 -15.30 6.59 -26.90
N VAL A 208 -14.54 5.52 -27.00
CA VAL A 208 -14.44 4.49 -25.97
C VAL A 208 -13.13 4.69 -25.20
N ASN A 209 -13.22 4.66 -23.88
CA ASN A 209 -12.05 4.81 -23.00
C ASN A 209 -11.25 3.50 -22.99
N VAL A 210 -9.93 3.61 -23.12
CA VAL A 210 -9.05 2.44 -23.09
C VAL A 210 -8.81 2.02 -21.65
N ARG A 211 -9.14 0.76 -21.32
CA ARG A 211 -9.12 0.25 -19.94
C ARG A 211 -7.71 0.14 -19.35
N GLY A 212 -6.70 0.04 -20.22
CA GLY A 212 -5.29 0.01 -19.85
C GLY A 212 -4.76 1.35 -19.33
N SER A 213 -5.43 2.46 -19.66
CA SER A 213 -4.98 3.82 -19.34
C SER A 213 -5.00 4.10 -17.84
N ILE A 214 -3.95 4.77 -17.34
CA ILE A 214 -4.00 5.39 -16.00
C ILE A 214 -5.14 6.38 -15.89
N TYR A 215 -5.43 7.10 -16.97
CA TYR A 215 -6.47 8.13 -17.01
C TYR A 215 -7.87 7.57 -17.23
N GLY A 216 -7.99 6.25 -17.42
CA GLY A 216 -9.25 5.52 -17.48
C GLY A 216 -9.71 5.06 -16.09
N PRO A 217 -10.10 3.79 -15.91
CA PRO A 217 -10.60 3.28 -14.61
C PRO A 217 -9.60 3.42 -13.45
N LYS A 218 -8.30 3.47 -13.76
CA LYS A 218 -7.23 3.54 -12.77
C LYS A 218 -6.95 4.96 -12.25
N ILE A 219 -7.69 5.97 -12.73
CA ILE A 219 -7.51 7.37 -12.29
C ILE A 219 -7.72 7.53 -10.78
N ILE A 220 -8.55 6.66 -10.18
CA ILE A 220 -8.81 6.60 -8.74
C ILE A 220 -7.48 6.46 -7.96
N MET A 221 -6.49 5.75 -8.50
CA MET A 221 -5.18 5.59 -7.86
C MET A 221 -4.40 6.90 -7.82
N VAL A 222 -4.49 7.73 -8.86
CA VAL A 222 -3.86 9.05 -8.90
C VAL A 222 -4.52 9.99 -7.89
N PHE A 223 -5.85 9.94 -7.76
CA PHE A 223 -6.57 10.68 -6.73
C PHE A 223 -6.22 10.20 -5.31
N ALA A 224 -6.14 8.88 -5.09
CA ALA A 224 -5.72 8.32 -3.82
C ALA A 224 -4.28 8.74 -3.46
N LEU A 225 -3.36 8.72 -4.43
CA LEU A 225 -2.00 9.21 -4.25
C LEU A 225 -1.98 10.70 -3.87
N ALA A 226 -2.76 11.52 -4.58
CA ALA A 226 -2.86 12.95 -4.30
C ALA A 226 -3.41 13.21 -2.88
N PHE A 227 -4.44 12.46 -2.47
CA PHE A 227 -4.99 12.53 -1.12
C PHE A 227 -3.95 12.14 -0.06
N CYS A 228 -3.32 10.97 -0.19
CA CYS A 228 -2.30 10.52 0.77
C CYS A 228 -1.12 11.50 0.84
N ALA A 229 -0.66 12.01 -0.30
CA ALA A 229 0.43 12.96 -0.39
C ALA A 229 0.09 14.30 0.29
N LEU A 230 -1.14 14.78 0.12
CA LEU A 230 -1.63 16.00 0.75
C LEU A 230 -1.77 15.83 2.28
N MET A 231 -2.33 14.71 2.72
CA MET A 231 -2.47 14.40 4.15
C MET A 231 -1.11 14.23 4.83
N GLY A 232 -0.20 13.43 4.26
CA GLY A 232 1.13 13.17 4.81
C GLY A 232 2.11 14.33 4.66
N GLY A 233 1.93 15.22 3.69
CA GLY A 233 2.84 16.34 3.44
C GLY A 233 2.53 17.59 4.27
N PHE A 234 1.25 17.86 4.53
CA PHE A 234 0.78 19.17 4.98
C PHE A 234 -0.24 19.15 6.12
N ILE A 235 -1.23 18.25 6.09
CA ILE A 235 -2.39 18.35 6.99
C ILE A 235 -2.20 17.59 8.31
N TYR A 236 -1.65 16.37 8.28
CA TYR A 236 -1.73 15.49 9.44
C TYR A 236 -0.73 15.91 10.54
N PRO A 237 -1.19 16.21 11.78
CA PRO A 237 -0.32 16.75 12.82
C PRO A 237 0.49 15.67 13.56
N THR A 238 0.04 14.41 13.56
CA THR A 238 0.69 13.35 14.34
C THR A 238 1.83 12.69 13.57
N ALA A 239 2.89 12.32 14.30
CA ALA A 239 4.05 11.63 13.75
C ALA A 239 3.69 10.29 13.09
N HIS A 240 2.88 9.48 13.79
CA HIS A 240 2.43 8.19 13.27
C HIS A 240 1.63 8.33 11.97
N GLY A 241 0.64 9.23 11.93
CA GLY A 241 -0.18 9.43 10.72
C GLY A 241 0.65 9.93 9.54
N THR A 242 1.55 10.90 9.78
CA THR A 242 2.49 11.40 8.76
C THR A 242 3.34 10.28 8.17
N PHE A 243 3.86 9.40 9.02
CA PHE A 243 4.65 8.25 8.59
C PHE A 243 3.82 7.26 7.77
N SER A 244 2.62 6.88 8.24
CA SER A 244 1.72 5.98 7.52
C SER A 244 1.35 6.51 6.14
N PHE A 245 0.99 7.79 6.02
CA PHE A 245 0.67 8.41 4.74
C PHE A 245 1.89 8.48 3.81
N GLY A 246 3.08 8.76 4.34
CA GLY A 246 4.32 8.74 3.54
C GLY A 246 4.60 7.36 2.95
N VAL A 247 4.45 6.29 3.73
CA VAL A 247 4.59 4.91 3.24
C VAL A 247 3.52 4.59 2.19
N ALA A 248 2.25 4.93 2.45
CA ALA A 248 1.18 4.73 1.48
C ALA A 248 1.46 5.46 0.15
N SER A 249 1.93 6.71 0.21
CA SER A 249 2.33 7.48 -0.96
C SER A 249 3.47 6.82 -1.74
N THR A 250 4.46 6.20 -1.09
CA THR A 250 5.51 5.46 -1.82
C THR A 250 4.97 4.29 -2.64
N PHE A 251 4.13 3.44 -2.04
CA PHE A 251 3.56 2.29 -2.74
C PHE A 251 2.65 2.71 -3.89
N LEU A 252 1.81 3.73 -3.67
CA LEU A 252 0.94 4.25 -4.71
C LEU A 252 1.74 4.90 -5.85
N MET A 253 2.79 5.67 -5.53
CA MET A 253 3.64 6.30 -6.54
C MET A 253 4.36 5.26 -7.41
N ILE A 254 4.92 4.21 -6.80
CA ILE A 254 5.55 3.10 -7.53
C ILE A 254 4.52 2.40 -8.43
N THR A 255 3.32 2.14 -7.92
CA THR A 255 2.28 1.46 -8.69
C THR A 255 1.80 2.31 -9.88
N VAL A 256 1.62 3.61 -9.68
CA VAL A 256 1.30 4.55 -10.77
C VAL A 256 2.43 4.58 -11.81
N LEU A 257 3.68 4.54 -11.38
CA LEU A 257 4.84 4.54 -12.29
C LEU A 257 4.95 3.25 -13.10
N ILE A 258 4.57 2.10 -12.55
CA ILE A 258 4.50 0.81 -13.28
C ILE A 258 3.35 0.79 -14.31
N LEU A 259 2.31 1.59 -14.07
CA LEU A 259 1.13 1.67 -14.94
C LEU A 259 1.27 2.67 -16.09
N LEU A 260 2.28 3.55 -16.03
CA LEU A 260 2.67 4.50 -17.08
C LEU A 260 3.41 3.75 -18.19
#